data_AF-A0A7R9YYL2-F1
#
_entry.id   AF-A0A7R9YYL2-F1
#
_cell.length_a   1.000
_cell.length_b   1.000
_cell.length_c   1.000
_cell.angle_alpha   90.00
_cell.angle_beta   90.00
_cell.angle_gamma   90.00
#
_symmetry.space_group_name_H-M   'P 1'
#
loop_
_entity.id
_entity.type
_entity.pdbx_description
1 polymer ?
#
loop_
_entity_poly.entity_id
_entity_poly.type
_entity_poly.pdbx_seq_one_letter_code
_entity_poly.pdbx_strand_id
1 'polypeptide(L)'
;EEYAEAHGLYVRALALQRANLGPDHADVANTLSSIGYVLHQSGDHSGSLEAYQDCLRIRREAAAASGGSEESSSEIAATLTHIALVLLKKDMQDMALEVLLESYRIRKVVQERSAGSGEEGYKGMGRDLAFTLYNIAVIHHHRGMYEYALAYYRETARVERSSLGTDHRDLGITLYNMGQIYYQTGEYESALRHYRKALRIERESFGDDHPTCARTWNEIGNIELQRGNAGPMMEAFSEAARIYRKAGMSDDCLVVYGKSLYGFEVVHPNAAGAA
;
A
#
# COMPACT_ATOMS: atom_id res chain seq x y z
N GLU A 1 -0.07 25.25 3.57
CA GLU A 1 0.42 26.45 2.87
C GLU A 1 1.37 26.07 1.73
N GLU A 2 2.36 25.20 1.95
CA GLU A 2 3.33 24.77 0.92
C GLU A 2 2.71 24.12 -0.33
N TYR A 3 1.69 23.27 -0.20
CA TYR A 3 1.03 22.65 -1.37
C TYR A 3 0.30 23.66 -2.27
N ALA A 4 -0.27 24.73 -1.69
CA ALA A 4 -0.97 25.75 -2.46
C ALA A 4 0.02 26.59 -3.30
N GLU A 5 1.18 26.91 -2.73
CA GLU A 5 2.26 27.58 -3.43
C GLU A 5 2.83 26.70 -4.56
N ALA A 6 3.13 25.43 -4.25
CA ALA A 6 3.59 24.46 -5.25
C ALA A 6 2.58 24.31 -6.40
N HIS A 7 1.29 24.22 -6.10
CA HIS A 7 0.23 24.16 -7.11
C HIS A 7 0.25 25.40 -8.01
N GLY A 8 0.35 26.60 -7.43
CA GLY A 8 0.44 27.85 -8.20
C GLY A 8 1.66 27.91 -9.13
N LEU A 9 2.81 27.40 -8.68
CA LEU A 9 4.03 27.32 -9.50
C LEU A 9 3.86 26.33 -10.66
N TYR A 10 3.30 25.14 -10.41
CA TYR A 10 3.08 24.16 -11.46
C TYR A 10 2.05 24.62 -12.49
N VAL A 11 0.98 25.32 -12.09
CA VAL A 11 0.01 25.89 -13.04
C VAL A 11 0.67 26.93 -13.95
N ARG A 12 1.56 27.77 -13.42
CA ARG A 12 2.34 28.73 -14.22
C ARG A 12 3.30 28.02 -15.17
N ALA A 13 4.01 26.99 -14.70
CA ALA A 13 4.89 26.18 -15.52
C ALA A 13 4.13 25.48 -16.67
N LEU A 14 2.96 24.92 -16.36
CA LEU A 14 2.08 24.26 -17.32
C LEU A 14 1.66 25.23 -18.44
N ALA A 15 1.29 26.46 -18.12
CA ALA A 15 0.92 27.46 -19.09
C ALA A 15 2.09 27.81 -20.04
N LEU A 16 3.30 27.98 -19.51
CA LEU A 16 4.50 28.25 -20.30
C LEU A 16 4.89 27.07 -21.19
N GLN A 17 4.82 25.84 -20.67
CA GLN A 17 5.13 24.63 -21.45
C GLN A 17 4.13 24.44 -22.59
N ARG A 18 2.82 24.62 -22.34
CA ARG A 18 1.80 24.54 -23.39
C ARG A 18 2.03 25.58 -24.50
N ALA A 19 2.46 26.79 -24.14
CA ALA A 19 2.74 27.85 -25.11
C ALA A 19 4.01 27.61 -25.93
N ASN A 20 5.06 27.07 -25.30
CA ASN A 20 6.38 26.94 -25.93
C ASN A 20 6.61 25.59 -26.64
N LEU A 21 6.05 24.50 -26.09
CA LEU A 21 6.30 23.13 -26.54
C LEU A 21 5.07 22.50 -27.21
N GLY A 22 3.89 23.11 -27.03
CA GLY A 22 2.60 22.56 -27.45
C GLY A 22 1.89 21.75 -26.37
N PRO A 23 0.58 21.49 -26.54
CA PRO A 23 -0.26 20.89 -25.51
C PRO A 23 0.00 19.39 -25.24
N ASP A 24 0.55 18.65 -26.22
CA ASP A 24 0.73 17.20 -26.13
C ASP A 24 2.20 16.79 -25.93
N HIS A 25 3.04 17.72 -25.45
CA HIS A 25 4.44 17.46 -25.16
C HIS A 25 4.63 16.65 -23.86
N ALA A 26 5.65 15.79 -23.78
CA ALA A 26 5.93 14.96 -22.60
C ALA A 26 6.11 15.79 -21.30
N ASP A 27 6.77 16.95 -21.39
CA ASP A 27 6.92 17.86 -20.24
C ASP A 27 5.58 18.38 -19.69
N VAL A 28 4.59 18.59 -20.56
CA VAL A 28 3.23 18.97 -20.14
C VAL A 28 2.61 17.83 -19.32
N ALA A 29 2.77 16.58 -19.76
CA ALA A 29 2.30 15.42 -19.01
C ALA A 29 3.00 15.30 -17.65
N ASN A 30 4.31 15.56 -17.58
CA ASN A 30 5.06 15.52 -16.32
C ASN A 30 4.58 16.58 -15.33
N THR A 31 4.35 17.82 -15.79
CA THR A 31 3.80 18.89 -14.94
C THR A 31 2.38 18.57 -14.49
N LEU A 32 1.53 18.01 -15.37
CA LEU A 32 0.18 17.55 -14.99
C LEU A 32 0.22 16.45 -13.94
N SER A 33 1.17 15.50 -14.03
CA SER A 33 1.38 14.49 -13.00
C SER A 33 1.73 15.11 -11.64
N SER A 34 2.59 16.13 -11.63
CA SER A 34 2.95 16.87 -10.40
C SER A 34 1.76 17.65 -9.83
N ILE A 35 0.96 18.30 -10.68
CA ILE A 35 -0.30 18.96 -10.28
C ILE A 35 -1.25 17.94 -9.66
N GLY A 36 -1.47 16.81 -10.33
CA GLY A 36 -2.31 15.72 -9.83
C GLY A 36 -1.88 15.23 -8.46
N TYR A 37 -0.56 15.10 -8.23
CA TYR A 37 -0.01 14.71 -6.93
C TYR A 37 -0.29 15.77 -5.85
N VAL A 38 0.02 17.03 -6.13
CA VAL A 38 -0.19 18.13 -5.17
C VAL A 38 -1.67 18.27 -4.79
N LEU A 39 -2.58 18.20 -5.78
CA LEU A 39 -4.02 18.25 -5.55
C LEU A 39 -4.51 17.06 -4.72
N HIS A 40 -3.97 15.86 -4.96
CA HIS A 40 -4.30 14.69 -4.15
C HIS A 40 -3.92 14.90 -2.69
N GLN A 41 -2.71 15.41 -2.43
CA GLN A 41 -2.22 15.68 -1.08
C GLN A 41 -2.98 16.81 -0.40
N SER A 42 -3.48 17.80 -1.15
CA SER A 42 -4.33 18.88 -0.61
C SER A 42 -5.80 18.46 -0.41
N GLY A 43 -6.17 17.22 -0.73
CA GLY A 43 -7.52 16.69 -0.59
C GLY A 43 -8.46 16.99 -1.76
N ASP A 44 -8.01 17.69 -2.80
CA ASP A 44 -8.78 17.89 -4.02
C ASP A 44 -8.65 16.67 -4.96
N HIS A 45 -9.41 15.63 -4.64
CA HIS A 45 -9.42 14.39 -5.41
C HIS A 45 -10.09 14.53 -6.78
N SER A 46 -10.92 15.56 -7.00
CA SER A 46 -11.56 15.78 -8.30
C SER A 46 -10.58 16.43 -9.27
N GLY A 47 -9.94 17.54 -8.88
CA GLY A 47 -8.91 18.19 -9.69
C GLY A 47 -7.68 17.29 -9.90
N SER A 48 -7.32 16.49 -8.90
CA SER A 48 -6.27 15.49 -9.02
C SER A 48 -6.57 14.45 -10.11
N LEU A 49 -7.81 13.93 -10.13
CA LEU A 49 -8.23 12.94 -11.12
C LEU A 49 -8.22 13.52 -12.53
N GLU A 50 -8.71 14.75 -12.71
CA GLU A 50 -8.69 15.46 -14.00
C GLU A 50 -7.25 15.64 -14.51
N ALA A 51 -6.34 16.13 -13.66
CA ALA A 51 -4.94 16.33 -14.02
C ALA A 51 -4.23 15.02 -14.41
N TYR A 52 -4.50 13.93 -13.69
CA TYR A 52 -3.94 12.62 -14.04
C TYR A 52 -4.56 12.02 -15.30
N GLN A 53 -5.84 12.25 -15.58
CA GLN A 53 -6.48 11.82 -16.82
C GLN A 53 -5.92 12.56 -18.03
N ASP A 54 -5.70 13.87 -17.92
CA ASP A 54 -5.03 14.66 -18.96
C ASP A 54 -3.59 14.19 -19.18
N CYS A 55 -2.84 13.93 -18.10
CA CYS A 55 -1.50 13.35 -18.16
C CYS A 55 -1.50 12.00 -18.89
N LEU A 56 -2.44 11.11 -18.55
CA LEU A 56 -2.55 9.78 -19.15
C LEU A 56 -2.87 9.87 -20.64
N ARG A 57 -3.75 10.78 -21.05
CA ARG A 57 -4.08 11.03 -22.46
C ARG A 57 -2.83 11.39 -23.26
N ILE A 58 -2.07 12.39 -22.80
CA ILE A 58 -0.86 12.85 -23.49
C ILE A 58 0.17 11.72 -23.57
N ARG A 59 0.40 10.97 -22.48
CA ARG A 59 1.35 9.85 -22.47
C ARG A 59 0.95 8.74 -23.46
N ARG A 60 -0.34 8.43 -23.58
CA ARG A 60 -0.85 7.45 -24.56
C ARG A 60 -0.67 7.92 -26.00
N GLU A 61 -0.94 9.18 -26.28
CA GLU A 61 -0.73 9.77 -27.61
C GLU A 61 0.75 9.78 -27.99
N ALA A 62 1.62 10.18 -27.06
CA ALA A 62 3.07 10.15 -27.24
C ALA A 62 3.59 8.71 -27.46
N ALA A 63 3.07 7.73 -26.72
CA ALA A 63 3.42 6.32 -26.90
C ALA A 63 2.98 5.78 -28.27
N ALA A 64 1.81 6.18 -28.75
CA ALA A 64 1.33 5.81 -30.07
C ALA A 64 2.20 6.41 -31.19
N ALA A 65 2.65 7.65 -31.01
CA ALA A 65 3.55 8.33 -31.95
C ALA A 65 4.98 7.74 -31.97
N SER A 66 5.48 7.27 -30.83
CA SER A 66 6.84 6.74 -30.67
C SER A 66 6.98 5.24 -30.95
N GLY A 67 5.90 4.55 -31.35
CA GLY A 67 5.93 3.11 -31.62
C GLY A 67 5.96 2.23 -30.36
N GLY A 68 5.53 2.77 -29.21
CA GLY A 68 5.37 2.02 -27.96
C GLY A 68 6.67 1.76 -27.20
N SER A 69 7.44 2.82 -26.92
CA SER A 69 8.66 2.71 -26.10
C SER A 69 8.36 2.12 -24.70
N GLU A 70 9.33 1.40 -24.13
CA GLU A 70 9.23 0.85 -22.77
C GLU A 70 9.09 1.95 -21.72
N GLU A 71 9.78 3.07 -21.92
CA GLU A 71 9.71 4.25 -21.05
C GLU A 71 8.30 4.83 -21.01
N SER A 72 7.66 5.08 -22.16
CA SER A 72 6.28 5.55 -22.22
C SER A 72 5.31 4.53 -21.60
N SER A 73 5.58 3.23 -21.74
CA SER A 73 4.77 2.18 -21.11
C SER A 73 4.88 2.22 -19.58
N SER A 74 6.08 2.43 -19.05
CA SER A 74 6.31 2.58 -17.60
C SER A 74 5.62 3.82 -17.04
N GLU A 75 5.72 4.95 -17.72
CA GLU A 75 5.08 6.20 -17.33
C GLU A 75 3.54 6.12 -17.35
N ILE A 76 2.97 5.46 -18.36
CA ILE A 76 1.52 5.17 -18.43
C ILE A 76 1.11 4.34 -17.21
N ALA A 77 1.85 3.27 -16.91
CA ALA A 77 1.53 2.42 -15.76
C ALA A 77 1.63 3.18 -14.42
N ALA A 78 2.59 4.10 -14.29
CA ALA A 78 2.71 4.98 -13.11
C ALA A 78 1.49 5.91 -12.98
N THR A 79 1.07 6.57 -14.06
CA THR A 79 -0.13 7.42 -14.04
C THR A 79 -1.38 6.63 -13.67
N LEU A 80 -1.57 5.43 -14.24
CA LEU A 80 -2.69 4.55 -13.91
C LEU A 80 -2.71 4.21 -12.41
N THR A 81 -1.55 3.88 -11.83
CA THR A 81 -1.45 3.64 -10.38
C THR A 81 -1.89 4.86 -9.57
N HIS A 82 -1.47 6.08 -9.94
CA HIS A 82 -1.92 7.30 -9.26
C HIS A 82 -3.42 7.55 -9.39
N ILE A 83 -3.99 7.37 -10.59
CA ILE A 83 -5.45 7.45 -10.81
C ILE A 83 -6.19 6.48 -9.88
N ALA A 84 -5.72 5.23 -9.78
CA ALA A 84 -6.33 4.25 -8.91
C ALA A 84 -6.30 4.66 -7.42
N LEU A 85 -5.19 5.24 -6.94
CA LEU A 85 -5.12 5.75 -5.56
C LEU A 85 -6.14 6.87 -5.30
N VAL A 86 -6.34 7.77 -6.27
CA VAL A 86 -7.36 8.84 -6.19
C VAL A 86 -8.76 8.23 -6.18
N LEU A 87 -9.02 7.22 -7.02
CA LEU A 87 -10.31 6.51 -7.06
C LEU A 87 -10.59 5.79 -5.74
N LEU A 88 -9.59 5.18 -5.10
CA LEU A 88 -9.74 4.56 -3.78
C LEU A 88 -10.11 5.59 -2.70
N LYS A 89 -9.56 6.82 -2.75
CA LYS A 89 -9.97 7.90 -1.82
C LYS A 89 -11.40 8.37 -2.05
N LYS A 90 -11.94 8.18 -3.26
CA LYS A 90 -13.34 8.48 -3.62
C LYS A 90 -14.26 7.27 -3.43
N ASP A 91 -13.78 6.19 -2.81
CA ASP A 91 -14.50 4.92 -2.61
C ASP A 91 -14.98 4.24 -3.91
N MET A 92 -14.29 4.52 -5.01
CA MET A 92 -14.59 3.99 -6.35
C MET A 92 -13.78 2.72 -6.61
N GLN A 93 -13.96 1.69 -5.75
CA GLN A 93 -13.10 0.51 -5.72
C GLN A 93 -13.12 -0.32 -7.02
N ASP A 94 -14.26 -0.41 -7.72
CA ASP A 94 -14.36 -1.16 -8.98
C ASP A 94 -13.53 -0.52 -10.09
N MET A 95 -13.68 0.80 -10.28
CA MET A 95 -12.87 1.54 -11.25
C MET A 95 -11.39 1.53 -10.87
N ALA A 96 -11.05 1.64 -9.58
CA ALA A 96 -9.66 1.53 -9.14
C ALA A 96 -9.06 0.17 -9.49
N LEU A 97 -9.82 -0.92 -9.32
CA LEU A 97 -9.36 -2.26 -9.67
C LEU A 97 -9.12 -2.42 -11.17
N GLU A 98 -10.02 -1.92 -12.01
CA GLU A 98 -9.86 -1.95 -13.47
C GLU A 98 -8.58 -1.24 -13.91
N VAL A 99 -8.36 -0.03 -13.39
CA VAL A 99 -7.18 0.80 -13.69
C VAL A 99 -5.89 0.13 -13.19
N LEU A 100 -5.90 -0.49 -11.99
CA LEU A 100 -4.75 -1.23 -11.47
C LEU A 100 -4.45 -2.48 -12.29
N LEU A 101 -5.47 -3.21 -12.76
CA LEU A 101 -5.29 -4.36 -13.62
C LEU A 101 -4.69 -3.96 -14.98
N GLU A 102 -5.05 -2.80 -15.51
CA GLU A 102 -4.40 -2.24 -16.69
C GLU A 102 -2.92 -1.92 -16.41
N SER A 103 -2.62 -1.20 -15.33
CA SER A 103 -1.24 -0.90 -14.91
C SER A 103 -0.41 -2.18 -14.74
N TYR A 104 -0.98 -3.19 -14.10
CA TYR A 104 -0.34 -4.49 -13.90
C TYR A 104 0.00 -5.18 -15.23
N ARG A 105 -0.93 -5.21 -16.19
CA ARG A 105 -0.68 -5.82 -17.51
C ARG A 105 0.48 -5.15 -18.22
N ILE A 106 0.53 -3.82 -18.21
CA ILE A 106 1.61 -3.05 -18.84
C ILE A 106 2.95 -3.36 -18.15
N ARG A 107 3.01 -3.27 -16.81
CA ARG A 107 4.23 -3.55 -16.04
C ARG A 107 4.73 -4.97 -16.23
N LYS A 108 3.83 -5.95 -16.34
CA LYS A 108 4.19 -7.34 -16.58
C LYS A 108 4.83 -7.54 -17.95
N VAL A 109 4.26 -6.93 -19.00
CA VAL A 109 4.84 -6.98 -20.35
C VAL A 109 6.22 -6.32 -20.39
N VAL A 110 6.38 -5.18 -19.74
CA VAL A 110 7.68 -4.50 -19.64
C VAL A 110 8.68 -5.39 -18.88
N GLN A 111 8.27 -5.96 -17.74
CA GLN A 111 9.12 -6.85 -16.95
C GLN A 111 9.59 -8.08 -17.76
N GLU A 112 8.69 -8.71 -18.52
CA GLU A 112 9.01 -9.88 -19.36
C GLU A 112 9.98 -9.53 -20.50
N ARG A 113 9.88 -8.33 -21.08
CA ARG A 113 10.82 -7.85 -22.10
C ARG A 113 12.19 -7.54 -21.49
N SER A 114 12.19 -6.86 -20.35
CA SER A 114 13.42 -6.51 -19.66
C SER A 114 14.13 -7.75 -19.12
N ALA A 115 13.41 -8.84 -18.75
CA ALA A 115 13.92 -10.13 -18.25
C ALA A 115 15.10 -10.74 -19.05
N GLY A 116 15.29 -10.33 -20.31
CA GLY A 116 16.41 -10.74 -21.17
C GLY A 116 17.66 -9.85 -21.14
N SER A 117 17.63 -8.63 -20.58
CA SER A 117 18.70 -7.62 -20.73
C SER A 117 19.58 -7.37 -19.50
N GLY A 118 19.32 -8.05 -18.37
CA GLY A 118 20.21 -8.16 -17.22
C GLY A 118 20.98 -6.91 -16.77
N GLU A 119 20.34 -5.89 -16.19
CA GLU A 119 21.03 -4.89 -15.35
C GLU A 119 20.06 -3.96 -14.56
N GLU A 120 20.55 -3.41 -13.45
CA GLU A 120 19.98 -2.60 -12.34
C GLU A 120 18.57 -1.95 -12.42
N GLY A 121 18.03 -1.64 -13.60
CA GLY A 121 16.66 -1.12 -13.78
C GLY A 121 15.54 -2.04 -13.24
N TYR A 122 15.85 -3.34 -13.08
CA TYR A 122 14.92 -4.32 -12.49
C TYR A 122 14.51 -4.02 -11.05
N LYS A 123 15.37 -3.40 -10.25
CA LYS A 123 15.05 -3.16 -8.83
C LYS A 123 13.98 -2.08 -8.67
N GLY A 124 14.07 -0.99 -9.44
CA GLY A 124 13.06 0.07 -9.46
C GLY A 124 11.72 -0.41 -10.02
N MET A 125 11.75 -1.13 -11.14
CA MET A 125 10.55 -1.65 -11.79
C MET A 125 9.82 -2.70 -10.94
N GLY A 126 10.56 -3.54 -10.23
CA GLY A 126 9.98 -4.51 -9.30
C GLY A 126 9.25 -3.84 -8.13
N ARG A 127 9.77 -2.72 -7.62
CA ARG A 127 9.08 -1.96 -6.56
C ARG A 127 7.71 -1.48 -7.00
N ASP A 128 7.61 -0.86 -8.17
CA ASP A 128 6.33 -0.33 -8.65
C ASP A 128 5.33 -1.44 -9.01
N LEU A 129 5.82 -2.56 -9.54
CA LEU A 129 5.01 -3.75 -9.78
C LEU A 129 4.45 -4.29 -8.47
N ALA A 130 5.29 -4.43 -7.44
CA ALA A 130 4.87 -4.85 -6.11
C ALA A 130 3.81 -3.91 -5.53
N PHE A 131 4.00 -2.60 -5.66
CA PHE A 131 3.03 -1.61 -5.20
C PHE A 131 1.67 -1.74 -5.92
N THR A 132 1.68 -2.01 -7.23
CA THR A 132 0.44 -2.23 -8.01
C THR A 132 -0.27 -3.52 -7.56
N LEU A 133 0.48 -4.62 -7.45
CA LEU A 133 -0.04 -5.91 -6.95
C LEU A 133 -0.61 -5.80 -5.53
N TYR A 134 0.09 -5.07 -4.65
CA TYR A 134 -0.32 -4.84 -3.27
C TYR A 134 -1.69 -4.15 -3.21
N ASN A 135 -1.89 -3.07 -3.99
CA ASN A 135 -3.17 -2.37 -4.00
C ASN A 135 -4.31 -3.23 -4.57
N ILE A 136 -4.04 -4.08 -5.57
CA ILE A 136 -5.02 -5.06 -6.06
C ILE A 136 -5.40 -6.04 -4.94
N ALA A 137 -4.41 -6.56 -4.20
CA ALA A 137 -4.63 -7.45 -3.08
C ALA A 137 -5.48 -6.81 -1.97
N VAL A 138 -5.20 -5.53 -1.64
CA VAL A 138 -5.97 -4.74 -0.66
C VAL A 138 -7.43 -4.62 -1.08
N ILE A 139 -7.72 -4.33 -2.35
CA ILE A 139 -9.10 -4.24 -2.85
C ILE A 139 -9.82 -5.59 -2.69
N HIS A 140 -9.19 -6.70 -3.10
CA HIS A 140 -9.78 -8.03 -2.91
C HIS A 140 -9.98 -8.38 -1.44
N HIS A 141 -9.06 -7.97 -0.57
CA HIS A 141 -9.17 -8.17 0.88
C HIS A 141 -10.38 -7.44 1.46
N HIS A 142 -10.57 -6.16 1.11
CA HIS A 142 -11.73 -5.38 1.54
C HIS A 142 -13.06 -5.96 1.04
N ARG A 143 -13.06 -6.64 -0.11
CA ARG A 143 -14.24 -7.34 -0.66
C ARG A 143 -14.49 -8.72 -0.02
N GLY A 144 -13.65 -9.17 0.92
CA GLY A 144 -13.72 -10.52 1.50
C GLY A 144 -13.28 -11.63 0.53
N MET A 145 -12.69 -11.29 -0.61
CA MET A 145 -12.19 -12.23 -1.62
C MET A 145 -10.79 -12.73 -1.22
N TYR A 146 -10.71 -13.45 -0.10
CA TYR A 146 -9.46 -13.80 0.57
C TYR A 146 -8.49 -14.63 -0.27
N GLU A 147 -8.99 -15.56 -1.08
CA GLU A 147 -8.14 -16.38 -1.97
C GLU A 147 -7.42 -15.53 -3.02
N TYR A 148 -8.15 -14.62 -3.67
CA TYR A 148 -7.58 -13.67 -4.62
C TYR A 148 -6.59 -12.73 -3.94
N ALA A 149 -6.95 -12.17 -2.78
CA ALA A 149 -6.07 -11.30 -2.03
C ALA A 149 -4.76 -11.99 -1.64
N LEU A 150 -4.81 -13.24 -1.14
CA LEU A 150 -3.62 -14.02 -0.82
C LEU A 150 -2.76 -14.33 -2.05
N ALA A 151 -3.38 -14.64 -3.20
CA ALA A 151 -2.64 -14.86 -4.43
C ALA A 151 -1.84 -13.61 -4.83
N TYR A 152 -2.47 -12.43 -4.82
CA TYR A 152 -1.79 -11.18 -5.13
C TYR A 152 -0.73 -10.81 -4.09
N TYR A 153 -1.01 -10.95 -2.78
CA TYR A 153 -0.01 -10.68 -1.74
C TYR A 153 1.20 -11.61 -1.81
N ARG A 154 1.02 -12.89 -2.19
CA ARG A 154 2.13 -13.83 -2.38
C ARG A 154 3.04 -13.38 -3.53
N GLU A 155 2.46 -12.93 -4.64
CA GLU A 155 3.22 -12.36 -5.75
C GLU A 155 3.90 -11.03 -5.36
N THR A 156 3.21 -10.14 -4.65
CA THR A 156 3.80 -8.92 -4.07
C THR A 156 5.03 -9.26 -3.22
N ALA A 157 4.89 -10.16 -2.25
CA ALA A 157 5.97 -10.56 -1.35
C ALA A 157 7.15 -11.22 -2.09
N ARG A 158 6.88 -11.91 -3.20
CA ARG A 158 7.92 -12.48 -4.08
C ARG A 158 8.72 -11.36 -4.75
N VAL A 159 8.04 -10.39 -5.35
CA VAL A 159 8.67 -9.27 -6.05
C VAL A 159 9.43 -8.36 -5.08
N GLU A 160 8.84 -8.01 -3.94
CA GLU A 160 9.52 -7.21 -2.90
C GLU A 160 10.79 -7.88 -2.41
N ARG A 161 10.76 -9.20 -2.18
CA ARG A 161 11.94 -9.95 -1.74
C ARG A 161 13.05 -9.92 -2.79
N SER A 162 12.72 -10.07 -4.07
CA SER A 162 13.72 -10.05 -5.14
C SER A 162 14.28 -8.66 -5.40
N SER A 163 13.47 -7.61 -5.28
CA SER A 163 13.83 -6.26 -5.72
C SER A 163 14.36 -5.38 -4.59
N LEU A 164 13.83 -5.53 -3.38
CA LEU A 164 14.10 -4.68 -2.22
C LEU A 164 14.89 -5.40 -1.11
N GLY A 165 14.87 -6.75 -1.11
CA GLY A 165 15.54 -7.57 -0.11
C GLY A 165 14.58 -8.21 0.90
N THR A 166 15.13 -9.04 1.79
CA THR A 166 14.34 -9.87 2.73
C THR A 166 13.79 -9.12 3.94
N ASP A 167 14.32 -7.93 4.21
CA ASP A 167 14.06 -7.17 5.44
C ASP A 167 13.59 -5.74 5.13
N HIS A 168 13.11 -5.51 3.91
CA HIS A 168 12.53 -4.24 3.51
C HIS A 168 11.15 -4.05 4.16
N ARG A 169 10.88 -2.84 4.64
CA ARG A 169 9.59 -2.42 5.25
C ARG A 169 8.37 -2.92 4.50
N ASP A 170 8.34 -2.73 3.17
CA ASP A 170 7.18 -3.05 2.33
C ASP A 170 6.81 -4.54 2.44
N LEU A 171 7.81 -5.43 2.51
CA LEU A 171 7.59 -6.86 2.75
C LEU A 171 6.97 -7.13 4.12
N GLY A 172 7.36 -6.37 5.16
CA GLY A 172 6.75 -6.43 6.48
C GLY A 172 5.26 -6.12 6.44
N ILE A 173 4.87 -5.07 5.71
CA ILE A 173 3.46 -4.65 5.53
C ILE A 173 2.68 -5.74 4.78
N THR A 174 3.21 -6.26 3.68
CA THR A 174 2.59 -7.34 2.91
C THR A 174 2.37 -8.59 3.77
N LEU A 175 3.38 -9.01 4.54
CA LEU A 175 3.27 -10.15 5.46
C LEU A 175 2.24 -9.91 6.57
N TYR A 176 2.17 -8.70 7.12
CA TYR A 176 1.16 -8.35 8.10
C TYR A 176 -0.26 -8.52 7.55
N ASN A 177 -0.54 -8.04 6.34
CA ASN A 177 -1.87 -8.18 5.72
C ASN A 177 -2.21 -9.64 5.38
N MET A 178 -1.22 -10.42 4.94
CA MET A 178 -1.42 -11.88 4.79
C MET A 178 -1.77 -12.53 6.14
N GLY A 179 -1.10 -12.12 7.22
CA GLY A 179 -1.42 -12.55 8.58
C GLY A 179 -2.86 -12.22 8.98
N GLN A 180 -3.34 -11.03 8.64
CA GLN A 180 -4.74 -10.64 8.88
C GLN A 180 -5.73 -11.53 8.16
N ILE A 181 -5.48 -11.86 6.88
CA ILE A 181 -6.35 -12.77 6.14
C ILE A 181 -6.37 -14.15 6.80
N TYR A 182 -5.20 -14.72 7.12
CA TYR A 182 -5.15 -16.02 7.80
C TYR A 182 -5.86 -16.01 9.16
N TYR A 183 -5.79 -14.89 9.90
CA TYR A 183 -6.55 -14.74 11.14
C TYR A 183 -8.07 -14.74 10.88
N GLN A 184 -8.52 -14.01 9.86
CA GLN A 184 -9.93 -13.94 9.45
C GLN A 184 -10.47 -15.27 8.93
N THR A 185 -9.63 -16.11 8.31
CA THR A 185 -10.00 -17.47 7.86
C THR A 185 -9.84 -18.54 8.95
N GLY A 186 -9.37 -18.18 10.15
CA GLY A 186 -9.18 -19.10 11.28
C GLY A 186 -7.89 -19.93 11.23
N GLU A 187 -6.97 -19.64 10.30
CA GLU A 187 -5.68 -20.29 10.17
C GLU A 187 -4.63 -19.66 11.11
N TYR A 188 -4.83 -19.83 12.42
CA TYR A 188 -4.06 -19.14 13.45
C TYR A 188 -2.55 -19.40 13.40
N GLU A 189 -2.10 -20.62 13.15
CA GLU A 189 -0.67 -20.93 13.01
C GLU A 189 -0.05 -20.21 11.81
N SER A 190 -0.77 -20.11 10.69
CA SER A 190 -0.33 -19.36 9.52
C SER A 190 -0.25 -17.87 9.84
N ALA A 191 -1.26 -17.32 10.50
CA ALA A 191 -1.28 -15.92 10.90
C ALA A 191 -0.09 -15.57 11.81
N LEU A 192 0.15 -16.36 12.86
CA LEU A 192 1.29 -16.17 13.78
C LEU A 192 2.64 -16.22 13.08
N ARG A 193 2.83 -17.14 12.11
CA ARG A 193 4.08 -17.19 11.32
C ARG A 193 4.31 -15.89 10.54
N HIS A 194 3.26 -15.36 9.92
CA HIS A 194 3.36 -14.13 9.14
C HIS A 194 3.58 -12.90 10.04
N TYR A 195 2.83 -12.78 11.15
CA TYR A 195 3.01 -11.68 12.10
C TYR A 195 4.38 -11.68 12.76
N ARG A 196 4.92 -12.84 13.18
CA ARG A 196 6.27 -12.90 13.75
C ARG A 196 7.34 -12.44 12.75
N LYS A 197 7.16 -12.78 11.47
CA LYS A 197 8.08 -12.35 10.41
C LYS A 197 7.93 -10.85 10.10
N ALA A 198 6.70 -10.33 10.04
CA ALA A 198 6.42 -8.90 9.90
C ALA A 198 7.04 -8.11 11.07
N LEU A 199 6.81 -8.55 12.30
CA LEU A 199 7.36 -7.94 13.52
C LEU A 199 8.89 -7.85 13.48
N ARG A 200 9.58 -8.91 13.03
CA ARG A 200 11.04 -8.87 12.88
C ARG A 200 11.49 -7.76 11.92
N ILE A 201 10.86 -7.67 10.76
CA ILE A 201 11.17 -6.66 9.73
C ILE A 201 10.84 -5.25 10.26
N GLU A 202 9.72 -5.09 10.97
CA GLU A 202 9.31 -3.82 11.57
C GLU A 202 10.31 -3.34 12.63
N ARG A 203 10.80 -4.25 13.48
CA ARG A 203 11.84 -3.96 14.47
C ARG A 203 13.15 -3.51 13.82
N GLU A 204 13.57 -4.17 12.74
CA GLU A 204 14.76 -3.80 11.99
C GLU A 204 14.60 -2.45 11.27
N SER A 205 13.39 -2.15 10.77
CA SER A 205 13.11 -0.93 10.00
C SER A 205 12.89 0.32 10.85
N PHE A 206 12.24 0.19 12.02
CA PHE A 206 11.79 1.31 12.83
C PHE A 206 12.30 1.31 14.28
N GLY A 207 12.90 0.21 14.71
CA GLY A 207 13.22 -0.04 16.10
C GLY A 207 12.09 -0.72 16.89
N ASP A 208 12.46 -1.25 18.05
CA ASP A 208 11.61 -2.09 18.89
C ASP A 208 10.39 -1.36 19.48
N ASP A 209 10.47 -0.03 19.61
CA ASP A 209 9.46 0.81 20.25
C ASP A 209 8.58 1.57 19.26
N HIS A 210 8.58 1.17 17.99
CA HIS A 210 7.71 1.80 17.00
C HIS A 210 6.25 1.32 17.13
N PRO A 211 5.24 2.20 17.02
CA PRO A 211 3.82 1.82 17.12
C PRO A 211 3.37 0.70 16.16
N THR A 212 4.03 0.55 15.02
CA THR A 212 3.77 -0.58 14.10
C THR A 212 4.05 -1.93 14.78
N CYS A 213 5.14 -2.05 15.53
CA CYS A 213 5.47 -3.26 16.29
C CYS A 213 4.40 -3.56 17.34
N ALA A 214 3.89 -2.53 18.03
CA ALA A 214 2.82 -2.66 19.01
C ALA A 214 1.53 -3.22 18.39
N ARG A 215 1.17 -2.75 17.20
CA ARG A 215 0.01 -3.25 16.45
C ARG A 215 0.17 -4.73 16.10
N THR A 216 1.36 -5.14 15.66
CA THR A 216 1.64 -6.55 15.34
C THR A 216 1.63 -7.43 16.60
N TRP A 217 2.16 -6.93 17.72
CA TRP A 217 2.03 -7.59 19.01
C TRP A 217 0.57 -7.74 19.45
N ASN A 218 -0.27 -6.72 19.25
CA ASN A 218 -1.68 -6.77 19.57
C ASN A 218 -2.40 -7.89 18.79
N GLU A 219 -2.13 -8.05 17.49
CA GLU A 219 -2.68 -9.15 16.68
C GLU A 219 -2.21 -10.53 17.16
N ILE A 220 -0.93 -10.66 17.53
CA ILE A 220 -0.40 -11.90 18.11
C ILE A 220 -1.13 -12.23 19.42
N GLY A 221 -1.33 -11.24 20.29
CA GLY A 221 -2.07 -11.40 21.55
C GLY A 221 -3.50 -11.85 21.32
N ASN A 222 -4.19 -11.29 20.33
CA ASN A 222 -5.53 -11.70 19.95
C ASN A 222 -5.60 -13.15 19.46
N ILE A 223 -4.64 -13.57 18.64
CA ILE A 223 -4.60 -14.98 18.20
C ILE A 223 -4.34 -15.92 19.38
N GLU A 224 -3.38 -15.59 20.25
CA GLU A 224 -3.07 -16.46 21.39
C GLU A 224 -4.23 -16.50 22.41
N LEU A 225 -5.00 -15.41 22.55
CA LEU A 225 -6.26 -15.40 23.30
C LEU A 225 -7.28 -16.37 22.70
N GLN A 226 -7.49 -16.35 21.38
CA GLN A 226 -8.42 -17.27 20.71
C GLN A 226 -7.97 -18.74 20.83
N ARG A 227 -6.67 -18.99 20.93
CA ARG A 227 -6.09 -20.33 21.15
C ARG A 227 -6.08 -20.77 22.63
N GLY A 228 -6.41 -19.88 23.57
CA GLY A 228 -6.38 -20.16 25.01
C GLY A 228 -4.98 -20.18 25.63
N ASN A 229 -3.97 -19.60 24.95
CA ASN A 229 -2.58 -19.61 25.39
C ASN A 229 -2.26 -18.38 26.24
N ALA A 230 -2.60 -18.45 27.54
CA ALA A 230 -2.50 -17.30 28.45
C ALA A 230 -1.10 -16.68 28.55
N GLY A 231 -0.03 -17.49 28.60
CA GLY A 231 1.35 -16.99 28.71
C GLY A 231 1.76 -16.10 27.52
N PRO A 232 1.81 -16.65 26.29
CA PRO A 232 2.12 -15.88 25.09
C PRO A 232 1.16 -14.70 24.84
N MET A 233 -0.12 -14.86 25.20
CA MET A 233 -1.10 -13.77 25.13
C MET A 233 -0.71 -12.60 26.04
N MET A 234 -0.42 -12.86 27.32
CA MET A 234 -0.04 -11.82 28.28
C MET A 234 1.26 -11.12 27.87
N GLU A 235 2.25 -11.87 27.38
CA GLU A 235 3.50 -11.32 26.86
C GLU A 235 3.22 -10.33 25.71
N ALA A 236 2.45 -10.76 24.71
CA ALA A 236 2.16 -9.96 23.53
C ALA A 236 1.41 -8.66 23.86
N PHE A 237 0.35 -8.72 24.69
CA PHE A 237 -0.37 -7.52 25.09
C PHE A 237 0.47 -6.60 25.98
N SER A 238 1.34 -7.15 26.84
CA SER A 238 2.25 -6.36 27.68
C SER A 238 3.26 -5.58 26.84
N GLU A 239 3.84 -6.21 25.81
CA GLU A 239 4.74 -5.53 24.88
C GLU A 239 4.02 -4.45 24.06
N ALA A 240 2.83 -4.74 23.53
CA ALA A 240 2.04 -3.74 22.82
C ALA A 240 1.73 -2.52 23.70
N ALA A 241 1.25 -2.73 24.93
CA ALA A 241 0.94 -1.67 25.87
C ALA A 241 2.19 -0.89 26.34
N ARG A 242 3.33 -1.58 26.50
CA ARG A 242 4.61 -0.92 26.81
C ARG A 242 5.02 0.04 25.70
N ILE A 243 4.91 -0.39 24.44
CA ILE A 243 5.30 0.41 23.27
C ILE A 243 4.32 1.59 23.09
N TYR A 244 3.01 1.38 23.15
CA TYR A 244 2.03 2.46 23.02
C TYR A 244 2.21 3.55 24.08
N ARG A 245 2.43 3.17 25.35
CA ARG A 245 2.73 4.12 26.43
C ARG A 245 4.00 4.92 26.18
N LYS A 246 5.06 4.26 25.70
CA LYS A 246 6.33 4.93 25.36
C LYS A 246 6.17 5.91 24.21
N ALA A 247 5.29 5.61 23.25
CA ALA A 247 4.95 6.49 22.14
C ALA A 247 3.97 7.62 22.52
N GLY A 248 3.50 7.68 23.77
CA GLY A 248 2.51 8.67 24.22
C GLY A 248 1.11 8.45 23.62
N MET A 249 0.81 7.25 23.14
CA MET A 249 -0.48 6.88 22.56
C MET A 249 -1.47 6.44 23.64
N SER A 250 -2.77 6.60 23.38
CA SER A 250 -3.84 6.14 24.29
C SER A 250 -3.83 4.62 24.44
N ASP A 251 -4.22 4.13 25.62
CA ASP A 251 -4.45 2.70 25.86
C ASP A 251 -5.55 2.12 24.96
N ASP A 252 -6.42 2.96 24.37
CA ASP A 252 -7.41 2.56 23.36
C ASP A 252 -6.79 1.91 22.11
N CYS A 253 -5.48 2.13 21.88
CA CYS A 253 -4.76 1.52 20.77
C CYS A 253 -4.58 0.00 20.97
N LEU A 254 -4.71 -0.49 22.21
CA LEU A 254 -4.70 -1.92 22.52
C LEU A 254 -6.11 -2.48 22.36
N VAL A 255 -6.32 -3.23 21.28
CA VAL A 255 -7.64 -3.78 20.92
C VAL A 255 -7.65 -5.28 21.18
N VAL A 256 -8.43 -5.72 22.17
CA VAL A 256 -8.59 -7.13 22.51
C VAL A 256 -9.88 -7.70 21.92
N TYR A 257 -9.74 -8.67 21.02
CA TYR A 257 -10.85 -9.41 20.41
C TYR A 257 -11.09 -10.70 21.19
N GLY A 258 -12.08 -10.69 22.09
CA GLY A 258 -12.47 -11.84 22.90
C GLY A 258 -13.94 -12.22 22.72
N LYS A 259 -14.27 -13.50 22.94
CA LYS A 259 -15.65 -13.90 23.22
C LYS A 259 -15.93 -13.54 24.67
N SER A 260 -16.68 -12.46 24.92
CA SER A 260 -17.34 -12.33 26.22
C SER A 260 -18.39 -13.45 26.34
N LEU A 261 -18.74 -13.84 27.57
CA LEU A 261 -19.84 -14.78 27.86
C LEU A 261 -21.19 -14.36 27.23
N TYR A 262 -21.31 -13.16 26.66
CA TYR A 262 -22.55 -12.57 26.13
C TYR A 262 -22.54 -12.24 24.63
N GLY A 263 -21.50 -12.60 23.88
CA GLY A 263 -21.43 -12.34 22.43
C GLY A 263 -20.99 -10.92 22.10
N PHE A 264 -19.91 -10.84 21.32
CA PHE A 264 -19.26 -9.68 20.67
C PHE A 264 -19.49 -8.27 21.21
N GLU A 265 -18.39 -7.63 21.63
CA GLU A 265 -17.90 -6.34 21.12
C GLU A 265 -16.53 -6.08 21.76
N VAL A 266 -15.69 -5.29 21.10
CA VAL A 266 -14.30 -4.94 21.48
C VAL A 266 -14.14 -4.84 23.00
N VAL A 267 -13.33 -5.72 23.59
CA VAL A 267 -13.12 -5.69 25.05
C VAL A 267 -12.00 -4.69 25.32
N HIS A 268 -12.37 -3.48 25.71
CA HIS A 268 -11.42 -2.46 26.16
C HIS A 268 -10.57 -3.01 27.32
N PRO A 269 -9.24 -2.75 27.39
CA PRO A 269 -8.35 -3.32 28.41
C PRO A 269 -8.80 -3.10 29.87
N ASN A 270 -9.47 -1.99 30.18
CA ASN A 270 -10.06 -1.74 31.50
C ASN A 270 -11.19 -2.71 31.93
N ALA A 271 -11.75 -3.53 31.03
CA ALA A 271 -12.74 -4.54 31.39
C ALA A 271 -12.09 -5.83 31.95
N ALA A 272 -10.79 -6.04 31.75
CA ALA A 272 -10.06 -7.20 32.28
C ALA A 272 -9.62 -7.03 33.75
N GLY A 273 -9.82 -5.85 34.34
CA GLY A 273 -9.47 -5.57 35.75
C GLY A 273 -10.58 -5.85 36.77
N ALA A 274 -11.72 -6.41 36.37
CA ALA A 274 -12.90 -6.58 37.22
C ALA A 274 -13.49 -8.00 37.26
N ALA A 275 -12.70 -9.03 36.92
CA ALA A 275 -13.09 -10.43 37.08
C ALA A 275 -12.15 -11.16 38.06
#